data_AF-A0A1Y6BJY9-F1
#
_entry.id   AF-A0A1Y6BJY9-F1
#
_cell.length_a   1.000
_cell.length_b   1.000
_cell.length_c   1.000
_cell.angle_alpha   90.00
_cell.angle_beta   90.00
_cell.angle_gamma   90.00
#
_symmetry.space_group_name_H-M   'P 1'
#
loop_
_entity.id
_entity.type
_entity.pdbx_description
1 polymer ?
#
loop_
_entity_poly.entity_id
_entity_poly.type
_entity_poly.pdbx_seq_one_letter_code
_entity_poly.pdbx_strand_id
1 'polypeptide(L)'
;MRRHHLIEEAKAELDVAYEEVKRAEHDLMGLEFEYNERVKEMNGHADPDALAELLNEKENRQQALELEQLYELQRRSTQRFALVSACFGIVGSIKDPTMTVDLIERLLFQESELRRNRVAIQRHLRAFQKSLRAYMLEDSSPENDRTVRGSWTAVEETLRELGREI
;
A
#
# COMPACT_ATOMS: atom_id res chain seq x y z
N MET A 1 -12.81 17.00 5.56
CA MET A 1 -11.65 16.09 5.40
C MET A 1 -10.47 16.68 6.16
N ARG A 2 -9.98 16.01 7.22
CA ARG A 2 -8.71 16.40 7.85
C ARG A 2 -7.61 16.11 6.82
N ARG A 3 -6.85 17.14 6.43
CA ARG A 3 -5.72 17.00 5.51
C ARG A 3 -4.59 16.36 6.29
N HIS A 4 -4.46 15.05 6.18
CA HIS A 4 -3.34 14.30 6.75
C HIS A 4 -2.06 14.70 6.02
N HIS A 5 -0.91 14.63 6.69
CA HIS A 5 0.38 14.80 6.02
C HIS A 5 0.75 13.56 5.20
N LEU A 6 1.66 13.66 4.23
CA LEU A 6 1.98 12.53 3.32
C LEU A 6 2.26 11.19 4.07
N ILE A 7 3.06 11.23 5.13
CA ILE A 7 3.39 10.02 5.91
C ILE A 7 2.19 9.48 6.70
N GLU A 8 1.30 10.37 7.17
CA GLU A 8 0.08 9.98 7.88
C GLU A 8 -0.95 9.39 6.91
N GLU A 9 -1.01 9.89 5.68
CA GLU A 9 -1.86 9.33 4.62
C GLU A 9 -1.40 7.92 4.24
N ALA A 10 -0.11 7.72 3.98
CA ALA A 10 0.42 6.39 3.68
C ALA A 10 0.17 5.40 4.83
N LYS A 11 0.21 5.86 6.08
CA LYS A 11 -0.18 5.05 7.24
C LYS A 11 -1.68 4.75 7.26
N ALA A 12 -2.51 5.76 7.04
CA ALA A 12 -3.97 5.59 7.03
C ALA A 12 -4.42 4.62 5.92
N GLU A 13 -3.79 4.67 4.74
CA GLU A 13 -4.01 3.71 3.66
C GLU A 13 -3.65 2.27 4.07
N LEU A 14 -2.54 2.08 4.78
CA LEU A 14 -2.15 0.79 5.33
C LEU A 14 -3.13 0.29 6.40
N ASP A 15 -3.51 1.15 7.34
CA ASP A 15 -4.44 0.81 8.42
C ASP A 15 -5.81 0.39 7.84
N VAL A 16 -6.30 1.09 6.82
CA VAL A 16 -7.54 0.73 6.10
C VAL A 16 -7.39 -0.63 5.40
N ALA A 17 -6.31 -0.85 4.65
CA ALA A 17 -6.09 -2.12 3.95
C ALA A 17 -6.00 -3.31 4.92
N TYR A 18 -5.37 -3.11 6.08
CA TYR A 18 -5.28 -4.13 7.13
C TYR A 18 -6.65 -4.49 7.72
N GLU A 19 -7.48 -3.48 8.03
CA GLU A 19 -8.81 -3.74 8.58
C GLU A 19 -9.76 -4.38 7.57
N GLU A 20 -9.65 -4.06 6.28
CA GLU A 20 -10.44 -4.73 5.23
C GLU A 20 -10.05 -6.20 5.07
N VAL A 21 -8.76 -6.54 5.06
CA VAL A 21 -8.28 -7.94 5.06
C VAL A 21 -8.81 -8.69 6.27
N LYS A 22 -8.64 -8.11 7.46
CA LYS A 22 -9.09 -8.72 8.72
C LYS A 22 -10.61 -8.94 8.74
N ARG A 23 -11.41 -7.99 8.21
CA ARG A 23 -12.86 -8.15 8.07
C ARG A 23 -13.19 -9.31 7.12
N ALA A 24 -12.57 -9.34 5.94
CA ALA A 24 -12.82 -10.40 4.97
C ALA A 24 -12.39 -11.79 5.48
N GLU A 25 -11.28 -11.89 6.22
CA GLU A 25 -10.85 -13.14 6.87
C GLU A 25 -11.86 -13.59 7.94
N HIS A 26 -12.35 -12.67 8.75
CA HIS A 26 -13.37 -12.97 9.75
C HIS A 26 -14.67 -13.44 9.09
N ASP A 27 -15.10 -12.79 8.01
CA ASP A 27 -16.31 -13.14 7.26
C ASP A 27 -16.15 -14.51 6.57
N LEU A 28 -14.96 -14.83 6.06
CA LEU A 28 -14.65 -16.16 5.54
C LEU A 28 -14.76 -17.24 6.63
N MET A 29 -14.20 -16.99 7.81
CA MET A 29 -14.33 -17.94 8.94
C MET A 29 -15.79 -18.13 9.35
N GLY A 30 -16.58 -17.05 9.37
CA GLY A 30 -18.01 -17.09 9.63
C GLY A 30 -18.76 -17.93 8.60
N LEU A 31 -18.43 -17.75 7.31
CA LEU A 31 -19.00 -18.53 6.21
C LEU A 31 -18.66 -20.02 6.31
N GLU A 32 -17.42 -20.37 6.64
CA GLU A 32 -17.00 -21.75 6.87
C GLU A 32 -17.75 -22.39 8.05
N PHE A 33 -17.93 -21.63 9.13
CA PHE A 33 -18.69 -22.10 10.29
C PHE A 33 -20.17 -22.33 9.92
N GLU A 34 -20.81 -21.37 9.27
CA GLU A 34 -22.20 -21.45 8.80
C GLU A 34 -22.42 -22.66 7.89
N TYR A 35 -21.54 -22.86 6.89
CA TYR A 35 -21.59 -24.01 6.00
C TYR A 35 -21.49 -25.33 6.78
N ASN A 36 -20.52 -25.44 7.69
CA ASN A 36 -20.31 -26.67 8.45
C ASN A 36 -21.50 -26.99 9.38
N GLU A 37 -22.11 -25.98 10.01
CA GLU A 37 -23.30 -26.20 10.84
C GLU A 37 -24.50 -26.66 9.98
N ARG A 38 -24.76 -26.02 8.84
CA ARG A 38 -25.83 -26.45 7.91
C ARG A 38 -25.60 -27.88 7.40
N VAL A 39 -24.35 -28.24 7.08
CA VAL A 39 -23.97 -29.62 6.70
C VAL A 39 -24.25 -30.63 7.82
N LYS A 40 -23.91 -30.29 9.07
CA LYS A 40 -24.21 -31.14 10.23
C LYS A 40 -25.71 -31.30 10.47
N GLU A 41 -26.49 -30.23 10.35
CA GLU A 41 -27.95 -30.27 10.52
C GLU A 41 -28.63 -31.23 9.54
N MET A 42 -28.10 -31.36 8.32
CA MET A 42 -28.60 -32.32 7.34
C MET A 42 -28.19 -33.78 7.62
N ASN A 43 -27.44 -34.06 8.69
CA ASN A 43 -27.21 -35.38 9.29
C ASN A 43 -26.88 -36.52 8.31
N GLY A 44 -26.10 -36.24 7.25
CA GLY A 44 -25.70 -37.25 6.25
C GLY A 44 -26.86 -37.84 5.41
N HIS A 45 -28.06 -37.27 5.51
CA HIS A 45 -29.26 -37.62 4.73
C HIS A 45 -29.63 -36.51 3.74
N ALA A 46 -28.75 -35.52 3.56
CA ALA A 46 -28.91 -34.45 2.60
C ALA A 46 -29.01 -35.05 1.18
N ASP A 47 -30.02 -34.62 0.43
CA ASP A 47 -30.06 -34.81 -1.02
C ASP A 47 -28.75 -34.26 -1.62
N PRO A 48 -28.02 -35.02 -2.47
CA PRO A 48 -26.83 -34.53 -3.16
C PRO A 48 -27.03 -33.16 -3.83
N ASP A 49 -28.23 -32.89 -4.34
CA ASP A 49 -28.55 -31.61 -4.98
C ASP A 49 -28.57 -30.45 -3.96
N ALA A 50 -29.13 -30.67 -2.77
CA ALA A 50 -29.13 -29.67 -1.69
C ALA A 50 -27.72 -29.36 -1.16
N LEU A 51 -26.85 -30.37 -1.10
CA LEU A 51 -25.45 -30.17 -0.72
C LEU A 51 -24.67 -29.40 -1.79
N ALA A 52 -24.94 -29.66 -3.07
CA ALA A 52 -24.35 -28.95 -4.18
C ALA A 52 -24.77 -27.46 -4.20
N GLU A 53 -26.05 -27.17 -3.92
CA GLU A 53 -26.55 -25.79 -3.79
C GLU A 53 -25.85 -25.03 -2.67
N LEU A 54 -25.65 -25.66 -1.51
CA LEU A 54 -24.94 -25.05 -0.37
C LEU A 54 -23.46 -24.79 -0.65
N LEU A 55 -22.79 -25.73 -1.32
CA LEU A 55 -21.41 -25.54 -1.74
C LEU A 55 -21.30 -24.36 -2.71
N ASN A 56 -22.21 -24.28 -3.68
CA ASN A 56 -22.24 -23.19 -4.64
C ASN A 56 -22.56 -21.84 -3.97
N GLU A 57 -23.49 -21.80 -3.01
CA GLU A 57 -23.77 -20.60 -2.20
C GLU A 57 -22.50 -20.13 -1.46
N LYS A 58 -21.79 -21.06 -0.81
CA LYS A 58 -20.52 -20.79 -0.13
C LYS A 58 -19.47 -20.26 -1.10
N GLU A 59 -19.24 -20.93 -2.23
CA GLU A 59 -18.23 -20.53 -3.20
C GLU A 59 -18.51 -19.12 -3.76
N ASN A 60 -19.76 -18.81 -4.08
CA ASN A 60 -20.15 -17.48 -4.55
C ASN A 60 -19.91 -16.40 -3.48
N ARG A 61 -20.27 -16.66 -2.22
CA ARG A 61 -20.03 -15.73 -1.10
C ARG A 61 -18.53 -15.57 -0.83
N GLN A 62 -17.74 -16.64 -0.93
CA GLN A 62 -16.30 -16.60 -0.77
C GLN A 62 -15.61 -15.79 -1.88
N GLN A 63 -16.02 -15.96 -3.13
CA GLN A 63 -15.50 -15.18 -4.25
C GLN A 63 -15.81 -13.68 -4.09
N ALA A 64 -17.00 -13.35 -3.58
CA ALA A 64 -17.41 -11.96 -3.34
C ALA A 64 -16.58 -11.23 -2.25
N LEU A 65 -15.80 -11.94 -1.45
CA LEU A 65 -14.89 -11.34 -0.47
C LEU A 65 -13.60 -10.79 -1.10
N GLU A 66 -13.29 -11.16 -2.34
CA GLU A 66 -12.13 -10.65 -3.11
C GLU A 66 -10.79 -10.67 -2.33
N LEU A 67 -10.57 -11.69 -1.49
CA LEU A 67 -9.43 -11.76 -0.56
C LEU A 67 -8.06 -11.54 -1.24
N GLU A 68 -7.86 -12.09 -2.44
CA GLU A 68 -6.61 -11.90 -3.20
C GLU A 68 -6.36 -10.42 -3.53
N GLN A 69 -7.41 -9.69 -3.92
CA GLN A 69 -7.32 -8.26 -4.21
C GLN A 69 -7.04 -7.44 -2.94
N LEU A 70 -7.62 -7.84 -1.81
CA LEU A 70 -7.38 -7.22 -0.51
C LEU A 70 -5.95 -7.44 -0.03
N TYR A 71 -5.41 -8.66 -0.16
CA TYR A 71 -4.01 -8.92 0.15
C TYR A 71 -3.06 -8.13 -0.75
N GLU A 72 -3.37 -8.00 -2.05
CA GLU A 72 -2.57 -7.19 -2.96
C GLU A 72 -2.63 -5.69 -2.60
N LEU A 73 -3.81 -5.19 -2.21
CA LEU A 73 -3.95 -3.84 -1.67
C LEU A 73 -3.10 -3.65 -0.41
N GLN A 74 -3.19 -4.57 0.56
CA GLN A 74 -2.39 -4.53 1.78
C GLN A 74 -0.89 -4.57 1.49
N ARG A 75 -0.44 -5.41 0.56
CA ARG A 75 0.96 -5.51 0.13
C ARG A 75 1.45 -4.18 -0.43
N ARG A 76 0.71 -3.57 -1.35
CA ARG A 76 1.05 -2.27 -1.96
C ARG A 76 1.08 -1.15 -0.92
N SER A 77 0.06 -1.05 -0.06
CA SER A 77 0.02 -0.04 1.01
C SER A 77 1.18 -0.21 2.00
N THR A 78 1.55 -1.45 2.33
CA THR A 78 2.70 -1.75 3.20
C THR A 78 4.01 -1.25 2.57
N GLN A 79 4.20 -1.56 1.28
CA GLN A 79 5.40 -1.16 0.55
C GLN A 79 5.49 0.37 0.43
N ARG A 80 4.40 1.03 0.04
CA ARG A 80 4.29 2.49 -0.04
C ARG A 80 4.63 3.15 1.29
N PHE A 81 4.01 2.71 2.40
CA PHE A 81 4.28 3.23 3.73
C PHE A 81 5.75 3.04 4.15
N ALA A 82 6.32 1.86 3.89
CA ALA A 82 7.72 1.58 4.21
C ALA A 82 8.68 2.50 3.44
N LEU A 83 8.46 2.70 2.14
CA LEU A 83 9.29 3.57 1.30
C LEU A 83 9.20 5.03 1.72
N VAL A 84 7.99 5.55 1.94
CA VAL A 84 7.78 6.92 2.43
C VAL A 84 8.46 7.10 3.79
N SER A 85 8.25 6.19 4.73
CA SER A 85 8.85 6.25 6.06
C SER A 85 10.37 6.22 6.02
N ALA A 86 10.95 5.36 5.18
CA ALA A 86 12.40 5.30 4.97
C ALA A 86 12.94 6.61 4.40
N CYS A 87 12.27 7.21 3.42
CA CYS A 87 12.65 8.51 2.88
C CYS A 87 12.63 9.62 3.94
N PHE A 88 11.58 9.69 4.75
CA PHE A 88 11.51 10.60 5.90
C PHE A 88 12.66 10.36 6.89
N GLY A 89 12.98 9.10 7.18
CA GLY A 89 14.11 8.73 8.04
C GLY A 89 15.46 9.19 7.50
N ILE A 90 15.73 9.00 6.20
CA ILE A 90 16.98 9.41 5.54
C ILE A 90 17.10 10.94 5.55
N VAL A 91 16.06 11.67 5.13
CA VAL A 91 16.09 13.15 5.08
C VAL A 91 16.21 13.75 6.48
N GLY A 92 15.53 13.19 7.48
CA GLY A 92 15.58 13.67 8.86
C GLY A 92 16.93 13.44 9.55
N SER A 93 17.65 12.38 9.15
CA SER A 93 18.87 11.95 9.84
C SER A 93 20.16 12.45 9.18
N ILE A 94 20.13 12.81 7.90
CA ILE A 94 21.33 13.14 7.12
C ILE A 94 21.30 14.60 6.66
N LYS A 95 22.34 15.35 7.02
CA LYS A 95 22.44 16.78 6.70
C LYS A 95 22.94 17.07 5.28
N ASP A 96 23.69 16.17 4.67
CA ASP A 96 24.23 16.33 3.32
C ASP A 96 23.14 16.01 2.27
N PRO A 97 22.64 17.00 1.51
CA PRO A 97 21.61 16.78 0.50
C PRO A 97 22.00 15.76 -0.57
N THR A 98 23.28 15.72 -0.96
CA THR A 98 23.76 14.84 -2.03
C THR A 98 23.72 13.40 -1.56
N MET A 99 24.24 13.13 -0.36
CA MET A 99 24.21 11.81 0.25
C MET A 99 22.77 11.32 0.47
N THR A 100 21.87 12.20 0.92
CA THR A 100 20.45 11.89 1.08
C THR A 100 19.81 11.47 -0.25
N VAL A 101 20.04 12.22 -1.33
CA VAL A 101 19.52 11.88 -2.66
C VAL A 101 20.07 10.53 -3.14
N ASP A 102 21.37 10.29 -2.99
CA ASP A 102 21.99 9.03 -3.41
C ASP A 102 21.45 7.81 -2.64
N LEU A 103 21.15 7.97 -1.34
CA LEU A 103 20.54 6.90 -0.53
C LEU A 103 19.09 6.64 -0.93
N ILE A 104 18.31 7.68 -1.19
CA ILE A 104 16.93 7.53 -1.68
C ILE A 104 16.94 6.90 -3.09
N GLU A 105 17.89 7.29 -3.95
CA GLU A 105 18.06 6.69 -5.28
C GLU A 105 18.28 5.18 -5.18
N ARG A 106 19.22 4.75 -4.33
CA ARG A 106 19.53 3.32 -4.12
C ARG A 106 18.41 2.55 -3.44
N LEU A 107 17.59 3.23 -2.63
CA LEU A 107 16.43 2.64 -1.99
C LEU A 107 15.31 2.35 -2.99
N LEU A 108 15.05 3.30 -3.90
CA LEU A 108 13.87 3.28 -4.76
C LEU A 108 14.13 2.66 -6.14
N PHE A 109 15.34 2.78 -6.67
CA PHE A 109 15.64 2.42 -8.07
C PHE A 109 16.74 1.39 -8.18
N GLN A 110 16.59 0.48 -9.15
CA GLN A 110 17.61 -0.46 -9.56
C GLN A 110 18.60 0.18 -10.55
N GLU A 111 19.83 -0.33 -10.57
CA GLU A 111 20.89 0.20 -11.46
C GLU A 111 20.49 0.18 -12.94
N SER A 112 19.75 -0.84 -13.37
CA SER A 112 19.21 -0.98 -14.73
C SER A 112 18.24 0.14 -15.11
N GLU A 113 17.39 0.57 -14.16
CA GLU A 113 16.40 1.65 -14.33
C GLU A 113 17.10 3.01 -14.40
N LEU A 114 18.11 3.20 -13.55
CA LEU A 114 18.92 4.42 -13.53
C LEU A 114 19.62 4.68 -14.86
N ARG A 115 20.13 3.64 -15.53
CA ARG A 115 20.82 3.82 -16.83
C ARG A 115 19.96 4.47 -17.90
N ARG A 116 18.64 4.29 -17.85
CA ARG A 116 17.70 4.82 -18.85
C ARG A 116 17.17 6.20 -18.47
N ASN A 117 16.89 6.42 -17.18
CA ASN A 117 16.12 7.58 -16.71
C ASN A 117 16.85 8.46 -15.69
N ARG A 118 18.18 8.32 -15.55
CA ARG A 118 18.98 8.97 -14.49
C ARG A 118 18.66 10.44 -14.27
N VAL A 119 18.61 11.23 -15.34
CA VAL A 119 18.42 12.68 -15.26
C VAL A 119 17.04 13.03 -14.68
N ALA A 120 16.00 12.35 -15.14
CA ALA A 120 14.64 12.56 -14.65
C ALA A 120 14.53 12.13 -13.18
N ILE A 121 15.01 10.93 -12.85
CA ILE A 121 15.03 10.38 -11.49
C ILE A 121 15.74 11.34 -10.53
N GLN A 122 16.98 11.74 -10.84
CA GLN A 122 17.74 12.67 -10.00
C GLN A 122 17.04 14.02 -9.82
N ARG A 123 16.38 14.54 -10.86
CA ARG A 123 15.61 15.78 -10.76
C ARG A 123 14.44 15.62 -9.78
N HIS A 124 13.66 14.55 -9.89
CA HIS A 124 12.52 14.29 -9.00
C HIS A 124 12.99 14.05 -7.56
N LEU A 125 14.05 13.27 -7.36
CA LEU A 125 14.62 13.01 -6.03
C LEU A 125 15.17 14.26 -5.35
N ARG A 126 15.85 15.15 -6.10
CA ARG A 126 16.32 16.44 -5.55
C ARG A 126 15.17 17.35 -5.16
N ALA A 127 14.12 17.41 -5.98
CA ALA A 127 12.93 18.18 -5.66
C ALA A 127 12.25 17.65 -4.39
N PHE A 128 12.10 16.32 -4.29
CA PHE A 128 11.53 15.64 -3.15
C PHE A 128 12.36 15.85 -1.87
N GLN A 129 13.68 15.63 -1.93
CA GLN A 129 14.58 15.88 -0.80
C GLN A 129 14.49 17.32 -0.30
N LYS A 130 14.47 18.30 -1.22
CA LYS A 130 14.36 19.71 -0.87
C LYS A 130 13.03 20.01 -0.18
N SER A 131 11.90 19.56 -0.76
CA SER A 131 10.58 19.81 -0.17
C SER A 131 10.42 19.13 1.18
N LEU A 132 10.92 17.90 1.32
CA LEU A 132 10.81 17.14 2.55
C LEU A 132 11.67 17.74 3.65
N ARG A 133 12.85 18.27 3.31
CA ARG A 133 13.69 18.99 4.25
C ARG A 133 13.05 20.31 4.71
N ALA A 134 12.44 21.08 3.82
CA ALA A 134 11.71 22.29 4.19
C ALA A 134 10.54 21.97 5.13
N TYR A 135 9.77 20.92 4.82
CA TYR A 135 8.69 20.43 5.67
C TYR A 135 9.16 20.00 7.07
N MET A 136 10.32 19.35 7.18
CA MET A 136 10.83 18.82 8.44
C MET A 136 11.60 19.84 9.30
N LEU A 137 12.33 20.78 8.67
CA LEU A 137 13.26 21.67 9.39
C LEU A 137 12.81 23.12 9.45
N GLU A 138 11.96 23.57 8.53
CA GLU A 138 11.51 24.97 8.48
C GLU A 138 10.13 25.10 9.10
N ASP A 139 9.11 24.51 8.46
CA ASP A 139 7.73 24.54 8.93
C ASP A 139 6.93 23.37 8.33
N SER A 140 6.22 22.64 9.17
CA SER A 140 5.32 21.55 8.72
C SER A 140 3.97 22.11 8.24
N SER A 141 4.02 23.13 7.39
CA SER A 141 2.86 23.84 6.88
C SER A 141 2.11 23.03 5.81
N PRO A 142 0.81 23.30 5.60
CA PRO A 142 0.06 22.69 4.49
C PRO A 142 0.63 22.96 3.09
N GLU A 143 1.38 24.05 2.93
CA GLU A 143 2.04 24.40 1.67
C GLU A 143 3.28 23.53 1.43
N ASN A 144 4.10 23.36 2.46
CA ASN A 144 5.24 22.46 2.42
C ASN A 144 4.80 21.01 2.22
N ASP A 145 3.74 20.57 2.91
CA ASP A 145 3.13 19.25 2.69
C ASP A 145 2.64 19.06 1.25
N ARG A 146 1.96 20.06 0.66
CA ARG A 146 1.55 20.00 -0.76
C ARG A 146 2.75 19.86 -1.69
N THR A 147 3.84 20.54 -1.40
CA THR A 147 5.07 20.47 -2.20
C THR A 147 5.73 19.10 -2.08
N VAL A 148 5.76 18.53 -0.87
CA VAL A 148 6.23 17.16 -0.60
C VAL A 148 5.37 16.13 -1.34
N ARG A 149 4.05 16.27 -1.29
CA ARG A 149 3.12 15.41 -2.04
C ARG A 149 3.38 15.48 -3.54
N GLY A 150 3.45 16.68 -4.10
CA GLY A 150 3.67 16.86 -5.54
C GLY A 150 4.99 16.28 -6.02
N SER A 151 6.07 16.45 -5.26
CA SER A 151 7.38 15.88 -5.60
C SER A 151 7.41 14.36 -5.41
N TRP A 152 6.76 13.82 -4.38
CA TRP A 152 6.59 12.39 -4.19
C TRP A 152 5.75 11.74 -5.31
N THR A 153 4.63 12.35 -5.71
CA THR A 153 3.81 11.86 -6.83
C THR A 153 4.64 11.70 -8.10
N ALA A 154 5.54 12.65 -8.41
CA ALA A 154 6.41 12.53 -9.58
C ALA A 154 7.42 11.37 -9.46
N VAL A 155 7.90 11.07 -8.25
CA VAL A 155 8.74 9.89 -7.98
C VAL A 155 7.93 8.61 -8.20
N GLU A 156 6.71 8.55 -7.69
CA GLU A 156 5.83 7.39 -7.88
C GLU A 156 5.45 7.17 -9.35
N GLU A 157 5.14 8.23 -10.09
CA GLU A 157 4.88 8.15 -11.53
C GLU A 157 6.09 7.54 -12.26
N THR A 158 7.30 8.00 -11.94
CA THR A 158 8.53 7.44 -12.52
C THR A 158 8.68 5.95 -12.20
N LEU A 159 8.37 5.55 -10.95
CA LEU A 159 8.42 4.15 -10.53
C LEU A 159 7.36 3.30 -11.24
N ARG A 160 6.14 3.82 -11.42
CA ARG A 160 5.07 3.14 -12.18
C ARG A 160 5.41 2.97 -13.65
N GLU A 161 6.00 3.98 -14.29
CA GLU A 161 6.50 3.89 -15.67
C GLU A 161 7.58 2.81 -15.83
N LEU A 162 8.32 2.51 -14.76
CA LEU A 162 9.30 1.43 -14.70
C LEU A 162 8.69 0.06 -14.34
N GLY A 163 7.37 -0.02 -14.15
CA GLY A 163 6.65 -1.26 -13.83
C GLY A 163 6.59 -1.59 -12.35
N ARG A 164 6.78 -0.60 -11.44
CA ARG A 164 6.59 -0.78 -10.00
C ARG A 164 5.12 -0.59 -9.62
N GLU A 165 4.60 -1.53 -8.85
CA GLU A 165 3.27 -1.43 -8.24
C GLU A 165 3.41 -0.84 -6.83
N ILE A 166 3.21 0.48 -6.73
CA ILE A 166 3.24 1.28 -5.49
C ILE A 166 2.19 2.39 -5.50
#